data_AF-H3GLC5-F1
#
_entry.id   AF-H3GLC5-F1
#
_cell.length_a   1.000
_cell.length_b   1.000
_cell.length_c   1.000
_cell.angle_alpha   90.00
_cell.angle_beta   90.00
_cell.angle_gamma   90.00
#
_symmetry.space_group_name_H-M   'P 1'
#
loop_
_entity.id
_entity.type
_entity.pdbx_description
1 polymer ?
#
loop_
_entity_poly.entity_id
_entity_poly.type
_entity_poly.pdbx_seq_one_letter_code
_entity_poly.pdbx_strand_id
1 'polypeptide(L)'
;MIREVWRIELGAGVGPFRLGASLAEVLHALKSRLPVRLFEISYDAVEPYKRNVVVDSAEDGLKLHFDPVRQTLEAIEFYDVNQVALKFGRVVIFGGDISATFMSVYNLFGPTFPGHYDAAEQSYVLGYEGGCVKFPIPAEYRNLYQNGTDLPMEFPNGATPAATGFMVFVGEDYRSPGVPTPTKNATVAGGLVSDYFHNYPHLGLDILYDSMHRASKVILKANALGDLEKDEFRDHTSNAVDM
;
A
#
# COMPACT_ATOMS: atom_id res chain seq x y z
N MET A 1 -19.02 18.11 -8.18
CA MET A 1 -17.76 17.81 -7.46
C MET A 1 -16.78 17.29 -8.50
N ILE A 2 -15.70 18.00 -8.80
CA ILE A 2 -14.71 17.53 -9.78
C ILE A 2 -14.04 16.29 -9.18
N ARG A 3 -14.29 15.10 -9.76
CA ARG A 3 -13.60 13.88 -9.32
C ARG A 3 -12.11 14.07 -9.62
N GLU A 4 -11.28 13.89 -8.59
CA GLU A 4 -9.83 13.88 -8.74
C GLU A 4 -9.42 12.81 -9.76
N VAL A 5 -8.49 13.15 -10.67
CA VAL A 5 -8.01 12.22 -11.71
C VAL A 5 -6.59 11.80 -11.39
N TRP A 6 -6.41 10.55 -11.02
CA TRP A 6 -5.11 9.99 -10.67
C TRP A 6 -4.35 9.52 -11.91
N ARG A 7 -3.06 9.86 -11.95
CA ARG A 7 -2.16 9.39 -13.01
C ARG A 7 -1.68 7.99 -12.68
N ILE A 8 -1.74 7.11 -13.67
CA ILE A 8 -1.10 5.79 -13.68
C ILE A 8 0.33 5.94 -14.19
N GLU A 9 1.30 5.43 -13.43
CA GLU A 9 2.71 5.30 -13.81
C GLU A 9 3.11 3.84 -13.54
N LEU A 10 3.07 2.98 -14.58
CA LEU A 10 3.43 1.55 -14.47
C LEU A 10 4.83 1.40 -13.87
N GLY A 11 4.98 0.45 -12.95
CA GLY A 11 6.24 0.20 -12.25
C GLY A 11 6.62 1.24 -11.19
N ALA A 12 5.81 2.29 -10.99
CA ALA A 12 6.17 3.42 -10.16
C ALA A 12 5.08 3.85 -9.16
N GLY A 13 3.83 4.01 -9.59
CA GLY A 13 2.77 4.45 -8.68
C GLY A 13 1.47 4.87 -9.35
N VAL A 14 0.48 5.23 -8.52
CA VAL A 14 -0.82 5.74 -8.96
C VAL A 14 -1.24 6.90 -8.07
N GLY A 15 -1.58 8.04 -8.69
CA GLY A 15 -2.05 9.22 -7.96
C GLY A 15 -1.03 9.67 -6.89
N PRO A 16 -1.41 9.78 -5.61
CA PRO A 16 -0.50 10.18 -4.53
C PRO A 16 0.42 9.05 -4.04
N PHE A 17 0.20 7.81 -4.47
CA PHE A 17 0.94 6.65 -3.97
C PHE A 17 2.13 6.29 -4.86
N ARG A 18 3.25 5.93 -4.25
CA ARG A 18 4.48 5.52 -4.94
C ARG A 18 4.96 4.19 -4.38
N LEU A 19 5.31 3.26 -5.28
CA LEU A 19 5.96 2.02 -4.89
C LEU A 19 7.28 2.33 -4.17
N GLY A 20 7.54 1.58 -3.10
CA GLY A 20 8.68 1.82 -2.21
C GLY A 20 8.42 2.87 -1.12
N ALA A 21 7.29 3.58 -1.14
CA ALA A 21 6.90 4.46 -0.04
C ALA A 21 6.57 3.64 1.22
N SER A 22 6.90 4.15 2.39
CA SER A 22 6.59 3.51 3.66
C SER A 22 5.10 3.56 3.98
N LEU A 23 4.65 2.64 4.84
CA LEU A 23 3.30 2.65 5.39
C LEU A 23 2.96 4.01 6.03
N ALA A 24 3.92 4.64 6.71
CA ALA A 24 3.72 5.97 7.30
C ALA A 24 3.45 7.06 6.26
N GLU A 25 4.22 7.09 5.16
CA GLU A 25 4.00 8.03 4.04
C GLU A 25 2.61 7.85 3.43
N VAL A 26 2.21 6.61 3.17
CA VAL A 26 0.90 6.31 2.57
C VAL A 26 -0.25 6.67 3.52
N LEU A 27 -0.15 6.32 4.81
CA LEU A 27 -1.16 6.68 5.80
C LEU A 27 -1.28 8.19 5.97
N HIS A 28 -0.16 8.92 5.90
CA HIS A 28 -0.18 10.37 5.88
C HIS A 28 -0.91 10.90 4.63
N ALA A 29 -0.59 10.39 3.44
CA ALA A 29 -1.26 10.78 2.20
C ALA A 29 -2.77 10.54 2.24
N LEU A 30 -3.22 9.41 2.79
CA LEU A 30 -4.65 9.12 2.98
C LEU A 30 -5.32 10.08 3.97
N LYS A 31 -4.69 10.34 5.12
CA LYS A 31 -5.22 11.22 6.18
C LYS A 31 -5.21 12.71 5.81
N SER A 32 -4.34 13.11 4.89
CA SER A 32 -4.23 14.50 4.43
C SER A 32 -5.26 14.87 3.34
N ARG A 33 -6.07 13.91 2.88
CA ARG A 33 -7.14 14.17 1.89
C ARG A 33 -8.35 14.84 2.54
N LEU A 34 -9.04 15.67 1.77
CA LEU A 34 -10.26 16.37 2.19
C LEU A 34 -11.42 16.08 1.23
N PRO A 35 -12.54 15.48 1.70
CA PRO A 35 -12.71 14.90 3.03
C PRO A 35 -11.81 13.67 3.23
N VAL A 36 -11.47 13.37 4.49
CA VAL A 36 -10.77 12.13 4.83
C VAL A 36 -11.74 10.97 4.60
N ARG A 37 -11.28 9.97 3.85
CA ARG A 37 -12.04 8.74 3.57
C ARG A 37 -11.66 7.65 4.56
N LEU A 38 -12.59 6.76 4.85
CA LEU A 38 -12.29 5.62 5.73
C LEU A 38 -11.37 4.63 4.99
N PHE A 39 -10.44 4.05 5.74
CA PHE A 39 -9.62 2.93 5.28
C PHE A 39 -9.40 1.96 6.43
N GLU A 40 -9.20 0.69 6.10
CA GLU A 40 -8.94 -0.40 7.04
C GLU A 40 -7.50 -0.89 6.88
N ILE A 41 -6.90 -1.36 7.97
CA ILE A 41 -5.56 -1.95 7.96
C ILE A 41 -5.68 -3.39 8.44
N SER A 42 -5.27 -4.32 7.60
CA SER A 42 -5.24 -5.76 7.89
C SER A 42 -3.80 -6.25 7.99
N TYR A 43 -3.51 -7.07 9.01
CA TYR A 43 -2.22 -7.72 9.23
C TYR A 43 -2.41 -9.07 9.95
N ASP A 44 -1.42 -9.95 9.88
CA ASP A 44 -1.44 -11.23 10.59
C ASP A 44 -0.99 -11.04 12.04
N ALA A 45 -1.91 -11.18 13.00
CA ALA A 45 -1.60 -10.99 14.42
C ALA A 45 -0.74 -12.13 15.02
N VAL A 46 -0.70 -13.31 14.38
CA VAL A 46 0.06 -14.47 14.86
C VAL A 46 1.45 -14.50 14.22
N GLU A 47 1.51 -14.23 12.91
CA GLU A 47 2.74 -14.23 12.11
C GLU A 47 2.93 -12.87 11.39
N PRO A 48 3.20 -11.76 12.12
CA PRO A 48 3.17 -10.39 11.58
C PRO A 48 4.16 -10.10 10.46
N TYR A 49 5.21 -10.92 10.32
CA TYR A 49 6.25 -10.76 9.30
C TYR A 49 6.06 -11.67 8.08
N LYS A 50 5.01 -12.48 8.04
CA LYS A 50 4.80 -13.52 7.02
C LYS A 50 3.83 -13.10 5.92
N ARG A 51 2.85 -12.27 6.25
CA ARG A 51 1.78 -11.84 5.34
C ARG A 51 1.80 -10.33 5.21
N ASN A 52 1.67 -9.86 3.97
CA ASN A 52 1.65 -8.44 3.66
C ASN A 52 0.66 -7.68 4.55
N VAL A 53 1.07 -6.49 5.00
CA VAL A 53 0.13 -5.55 5.60
C VAL A 53 -0.67 -4.94 4.45
N VAL A 54 -2.00 -4.90 4.58
CA VAL A 54 -2.89 -4.38 3.54
C VAL A 54 -3.66 -3.19 4.09
N VAL A 55 -3.59 -2.06 3.39
CA VAL A 55 -4.47 -0.91 3.62
C VAL A 55 -5.56 -0.94 2.55
N ASP A 56 -6.81 -1.12 2.97
CA ASP A 56 -7.99 -1.15 2.08
C ASP A 56 -8.71 0.20 2.15
N SER A 57 -8.86 0.88 1.02
CA SER A 57 -9.70 2.06 0.90
C SER A 57 -10.85 1.77 -0.06
N ALA A 58 -11.97 1.33 0.52
CA ALA A 58 -13.17 0.96 -0.23
C ALA A 58 -13.80 2.12 -1.00
N GLU A 59 -13.73 3.33 -0.46
CA GLU A 59 -14.22 4.54 -1.15
C GLU A 59 -13.37 4.93 -2.38
N ASP A 60 -12.13 4.42 -2.47
CA ASP A 60 -11.27 4.57 -3.65
C ASP A 60 -11.21 3.29 -4.52
N GLY A 61 -11.83 2.20 -4.07
CA GLY A 61 -11.85 0.92 -4.78
C GLY A 61 -10.49 0.23 -4.86
N LEU A 62 -9.61 0.42 -3.87
CA LEU A 62 -8.23 -0.07 -3.93
C LEU A 62 -7.69 -0.65 -2.62
N LYS A 63 -6.71 -1.54 -2.77
CA LYS A 63 -5.84 -2.11 -1.73
C LYS A 63 -4.39 -1.73 -1.99
N LEU A 64 -3.70 -1.35 -0.92
CA LEU A 64 -2.27 -1.03 -0.91
C LEU A 64 -1.56 -2.14 -0.14
N HIS A 65 -0.70 -2.87 -0.82
CA HIS A 65 0.01 -4.03 -0.28
C HIS A 65 1.42 -3.65 0.14
N PHE A 66 1.78 -3.95 1.37
CA PHE A 66 3.08 -3.60 1.94
C PHE A 66 3.89 -4.84 2.30
N ASP A 67 5.20 -4.77 2.05
CA ASP A 67 6.17 -5.75 2.54
C ASP A 67 5.99 -5.91 4.07
N PRO A 68 5.82 -7.13 4.59
CA PRO A 68 5.51 -7.35 6.00
C PRO A 68 6.65 -6.99 6.96
N VAL A 69 7.89 -6.91 6.47
CA VAL A 69 9.09 -6.61 7.26
C VAL A 69 9.52 -5.16 7.05
N ARG A 70 9.65 -4.74 5.79
CA ARG A 70 10.12 -3.39 5.41
C ARG A 70 9.03 -2.33 5.51
N GLN A 71 7.76 -2.74 5.55
CA GLN A 71 6.60 -1.85 5.51
C GLN A 71 6.64 -0.85 4.35
N THR A 72 7.14 -1.30 3.20
CA THR A 72 7.20 -0.53 1.95
C THR A 72 6.11 -0.98 1.00
N LEU A 73 5.48 -0.05 0.30
CA LEU A 73 4.41 -0.31 -0.66
C LEU A 73 4.95 -1.11 -1.86
N GLU A 74 4.49 -2.34 -2.03
CA GLU A 74 4.91 -3.26 -3.10
C GLU A 74 3.94 -3.29 -4.28
N ALA A 75 2.64 -3.16 -4.01
CA ALA A 75 1.62 -3.15 -5.04
C ALA A 75 0.45 -2.22 -4.71
N ILE A 76 -0.10 -1.59 -5.74
CA ILE A 76 -1.32 -0.79 -5.70
C ILE A 76 -2.36 -1.53 -6.53
N GLU A 77 -3.37 -2.10 -5.90
CA GLU A 77 -4.40 -2.92 -6.54
C GLU A 77 -5.74 -2.22 -6.49
N PHE A 78 -6.31 -1.88 -7.64
CA PHE A 78 -7.70 -1.49 -7.78
C PHE A 78 -8.55 -2.73 -8.02
N TYR A 79 -9.51 -2.97 -7.12
CA TYR A 79 -10.53 -4.00 -7.27
C TYR A 79 -11.88 -3.43 -7.74
N ASP A 80 -12.04 -2.10 -7.65
CA ASP A 80 -13.13 -1.37 -8.30
C ASP A 80 -12.56 -0.11 -8.98
N VAL A 81 -12.31 -0.24 -10.28
CA VAL A 81 -11.72 0.81 -11.12
C VAL A 81 -12.65 2.01 -11.36
N ASN A 82 -13.93 1.97 -10.93
CA ASN A 82 -14.90 3.03 -11.21
C ASN A 82 -15.03 4.08 -10.09
N GLN A 83 -14.42 3.82 -8.92
CA GLN A 83 -14.49 4.73 -7.78
C GLN A 83 -13.63 5.99 -7.96
N VAL A 84 -12.50 5.86 -8.66
CA VAL A 84 -11.57 6.96 -8.95
C VAL A 84 -11.33 7.07 -10.45
N ALA A 85 -11.23 8.29 -10.95
CA ALA A 85 -10.85 8.49 -12.34
C ALA A 85 -9.35 8.26 -12.51
N LEU A 86 -8.97 7.31 -13.38
CA LEU A 86 -7.57 6.99 -13.63
C LEU A 86 -7.20 7.31 -15.07
N LYS A 87 -6.02 7.92 -15.26
CA LYS A 87 -5.49 8.25 -16.58
C LYS A 87 -4.10 7.68 -16.81
N PHE A 88 -3.86 7.19 -18.01
CA PHE A 88 -2.53 6.84 -18.50
C PHE A 88 -2.12 7.80 -19.61
N GLY A 89 -0.98 8.47 -19.43
CA GLY A 89 -0.59 9.59 -20.27
C GLY A 89 -1.65 10.70 -20.28
N ARG A 90 -2.30 10.89 -21.43
CA ARG A 90 -3.37 11.89 -21.63
C ARG A 90 -4.78 11.28 -21.65
N VAL A 91 -4.90 9.96 -21.60
CA VAL A 91 -6.17 9.24 -21.77
C VAL A 91 -6.70 8.84 -20.39
N VAL A 92 -7.92 9.29 -20.06
CA VAL A 92 -8.66 8.74 -18.93
C VAL A 92 -9.19 7.38 -19.36
N ILE A 93 -8.74 6.32 -18.68
CA ILE A 93 -9.07 4.94 -19.03
C ILE A 93 -10.07 4.33 -18.05
N PHE A 94 -10.13 4.81 -16.81
CA PHE A 94 -11.09 4.35 -15.80
C PHE A 94 -11.84 5.51 -15.14
N GLY A 95 -13.03 5.22 -14.62
CA GLY A 95 -13.84 6.11 -13.79
C GLY A 95 -15.09 6.68 -14.47
N GLY A 96 -16.15 6.86 -13.69
CA GLY A 96 -17.43 7.38 -14.17
C GLY A 96 -18.14 6.38 -15.07
N ASP A 97 -18.55 6.82 -16.26
CA ASP A 97 -19.21 5.98 -17.28
C ASP A 97 -18.21 5.31 -18.25
N ILE A 98 -16.90 5.42 -17.98
CA ILE A 98 -15.85 4.85 -18.83
C ILE A 98 -15.64 3.38 -18.47
N SER A 99 -15.85 2.50 -19.45
CA SER A 99 -15.57 1.08 -19.33
C SER A 99 -14.39 0.71 -20.24
N ALA A 100 -13.23 0.45 -19.64
CA ALA A 100 -12.04 0.07 -20.39
C ALA A 100 -12.19 -1.36 -20.93
N THR A 101 -12.51 -1.48 -22.22
CA THR A 101 -12.55 -2.78 -22.88
C THR A 101 -11.15 -3.34 -23.10
N PHE A 102 -11.03 -4.66 -23.29
CA PHE A 102 -9.75 -5.29 -23.63
C PHE A 102 -9.04 -4.60 -24.79
N MET A 103 -9.76 -4.33 -25.88
CA MET A 103 -9.22 -3.65 -27.06
C MET A 103 -8.71 -2.23 -26.73
N SER A 104 -9.44 -1.48 -25.89
CA SER A 104 -9.01 -0.13 -25.51
C SER A 104 -7.72 -0.13 -24.68
N VAL A 105 -7.58 -1.10 -23.77
CA VAL A 105 -6.38 -1.32 -22.95
C VAL A 105 -5.21 -1.73 -23.85
N TYR A 106 -5.43 -2.70 -24.74
CA TYR A 106 -4.43 -3.21 -25.67
C TYR A 106 -3.91 -2.10 -26.62
N ASN A 107 -4.80 -1.24 -27.11
CA ASN A 107 -4.41 -0.10 -27.94
C ASN A 107 -3.68 1.00 -27.17
N LEU A 108 -3.98 1.17 -25.87
CA LEU A 108 -3.41 2.24 -25.06
C LEU A 108 -2.02 1.90 -24.51
N PHE A 109 -1.86 0.71 -23.94
CA PHE A 109 -0.59 0.26 -23.37
C PHE A 109 0.32 -0.42 -24.39
N GLY A 110 -0.26 -0.83 -25.53
CA GLY A 110 0.44 -1.53 -26.60
C GLY A 110 0.27 -3.04 -26.55
N PRO A 111 0.72 -3.75 -27.59
CA PRO A 111 0.66 -5.20 -27.62
C PRO A 111 1.57 -5.80 -26.55
N THR A 112 1.10 -6.85 -25.90
CA THR A 112 1.84 -7.64 -24.90
C THR A 112 1.73 -9.13 -25.25
N PHE A 113 2.48 -9.97 -24.53
CA PHE A 113 2.29 -11.42 -24.60
C PHE A 113 0.86 -11.79 -24.17
N PRO A 114 0.29 -12.89 -24.71
CA PRO A 114 -1.00 -13.38 -24.26
C PRO A 114 -0.99 -13.52 -22.74
N GLY A 115 -1.98 -12.92 -22.10
CA GLY A 115 -2.19 -13.04 -20.66
C GLY A 115 -2.60 -14.45 -20.26
N HIS A 116 -3.03 -14.61 -19.02
CA HIS A 116 -3.53 -15.90 -18.54
C HIS A 116 -4.86 -15.76 -17.82
N TYR A 117 -5.62 -16.85 -17.80
CA TYR A 117 -6.81 -16.94 -16.99
C TYR A 117 -6.47 -17.31 -15.54
N ASP A 118 -6.89 -16.48 -14.60
CA ASP A 118 -6.82 -16.74 -13.17
C ASP A 118 -8.14 -17.37 -12.70
N ALA A 119 -8.06 -18.63 -12.27
CA ALA A 119 -9.23 -19.39 -11.84
C ALA A 119 -9.81 -18.95 -10.49
N ALA A 120 -9.00 -18.34 -9.62
CA ALA A 120 -9.45 -17.85 -8.31
C ALA A 120 -10.25 -16.55 -8.47
N GLU A 121 -9.75 -15.66 -9.32
CA GLU A 121 -10.35 -14.35 -9.61
C GLU A 121 -11.39 -14.39 -10.75
N GLN A 122 -11.55 -15.56 -11.39
CA GLN A 122 -12.38 -15.78 -12.58
C GLN A 122 -12.14 -14.73 -13.68
N SER A 123 -10.88 -14.32 -13.84
CA SER A 123 -10.50 -13.18 -14.65
C SER A 123 -9.33 -13.52 -15.55
N TYR A 124 -9.36 -13.00 -16.78
CA TYR A 124 -8.20 -12.99 -17.65
C TYR A 124 -7.31 -11.80 -17.27
N VAL A 125 -6.05 -12.08 -16.95
CA VAL A 125 -5.07 -11.08 -16.51
C VAL A 125 -4.13 -10.76 -17.66
N LEU A 126 -4.19 -9.52 -18.13
CA LEU A 126 -3.30 -8.98 -19.15
C LEU A 126 -2.13 -8.26 -18.48
N GLY A 127 -0.94 -8.85 -18.56
CA GLY A 127 0.29 -8.35 -17.93
C GLY A 127 1.08 -7.38 -18.80
N TYR A 128 1.69 -6.39 -18.17
CA TYR A 128 2.65 -5.45 -18.73
C TYR A 128 3.83 -5.32 -17.78
N GLU A 129 4.95 -4.79 -18.28
CA GLU A 129 6.02 -4.36 -17.38
C GLU A 129 5.47 -3.27 -16.44
N GLY A 130 5.48 -3.57 -15.14
CA GLY A 130 5.06 -2.64 -14.11
C GLY A 130 3.56 -2.61 -13.78
N GLY A 131 2.74 -3.50 -14.35
CA GLY A 131 1.33 -3.58 -13.98
C GLY A 131 0.52 -4.62 -14.75
N CYS A 132 -0.74 -4.81 -14.37
CA CYS A 132 -1.66 -5.71 -15.07
C CYS A 132 -3.10 -5.21 -15.01
N VAL A 133 -3.92 -5.67 -15.97
CA VAL A 133 -5.36 -5.38 -16.04
C VAL A 133 -6.13 -6.69 -15.98
N LYS A 134 -7.19 -6.74 -15.18
CA LYS A 134 -8.04 -7.93 -15.00
C LYS A 134 -9.38 -7.74 -15.72
N PHE A 135 -9.73 -8.72 -16.53
CA PHE A 135 -11.00 -8.77 -17.27
C PHE A 135 -11.81 -9.98 -16.79
N PRO A 136 -13.00 -9.80 -16.20
CA PRO A 136 -13.81 -10.90 -15.72
C PRO A 136 -14.27 -11.74 -16.91
N ILE A 137 -14.20 -13.06 -16.75
CA ILE A 137 -14.63 -14.02 -17.77
C ILE A 137 -15.88 -14.74 -17.27
N PRO A 138 -17.03 -14.59 -17.97
CA PRO A 138 -18.22 -15.35 -17.64
C PRO A 138 -17.95 -16.86 -17.59
N ALA A 139 -18.57 -17.55 -16.63
CA ALA A 139 -18.32 -18.97 -16.38
C ALA A 139 -18.54 -19.87 -17.61
N GLU A 140 -19.50 -19.50 -18.47
CA GLU A 140 -19.78 -20.18 -19.75
C GLU A 140 -18.63 -20.12 -20.77
N TYR A 141 -17.78 -19.09 -20.71
CA TYR A 141 -16.63 -18.91 -21.62
C TYR A 141 -15.31 -19.35 -21.00
N ARG A 142 -15.31 -19.81 -19.74
CA ARG A 142 -14.11 -20.20 -18.98
C ARG A 142 -13.21 -21.18 -19.73
N ASN A 143 -13.78 -22.13 -20.46
CA ASN A 143 -13.02 -23.19 -21.16
C ASN A 143 -12.22 -22.65 -22.35
N LEU A 144 -12.58 -21.49 -22.91
CA LEU A 144 -11.87 -20.87 -24.02
C LEU A 144 -10.51 -20.31 -23.56
N TYR A 145 -10.46 -19.77 -22.34
CA TYR A 145 -9.30 -19.02 -21.85
C TYR A 145 -8.42 -19.78 -20.85
N GLN A 146 -8.89 -20.92 -20.33
CA GLN A 146 -8.13 -21.72 -19.35
C GLN A 146 -6.84 -22.32 -19.91
N ASN A 147 -6.87 -22.80 -21.16
CA ASN A 147 -5.77 -23.52 -21.80
C ASN A 147 -5.32 -22.88 -23.12
N GLY A 148 -5.86 -21.71 -23.46
CA GLY A 148 -5.70 -21.06 -24.74
C GLY A 148 -4.77 -19.85 -24.68
N THR A 149 -4.18 -19.49 -25.83
CA THR A 149 -3.58 -18.18 -26.08
C THR A 149 -4.60 -17.15 -26.54
N ASP A 150 -5.89 -17.52 -26.53
CA ASP A 150 -6.98 -16.70 -27.05
C ASP A 150 -7.12 -15.43 -26.21
N LEU A 151 -7.16 -14.30 -26.91
CA LEU A 151 -7.36 -13.00 -26.29
C LEU A 151 -8.87 -12.74 -26.20
N PRO A 152 -9.39 -12.32 -25.03
CA PRO A 152 -10.80 -12.00 -24.87
C PRO A 152 -11.11 -10.63 -25.49
N MET A 153 -10.90 -10.48 -26.79
CA MET A 153 -11.22 -9.26 -27.53
C MET A 153 -12.74 -9.03 -27.57
N GLU A 154 -13.47 -10.10 -27.82
CA GLU A 154 -14.93 -10.16 -27.88
C GLU A 154 -15.35 -11.59 -27.49
N PHE A 155 -16.41 -11.71 -26.69
CA PHE A 155 -16.99 -13.00 -26.34
C PHE A 155 -17.82 -13.57 -27.50
N PRO A 156 -18.09 -14.89 -27.52
CA PRO A 156 -18.91 -15.52 -28.56
C PRO A 156 -20.30 -14.90 -28.77
N ASN A 157 -20.84 -14.22 -27.76
CA ASN A 157 -22.13 -13.52 -27.82
C ASN A 157 -22.03 -12.07 -28.37
N GLY A 158 -20.83 -11.63 -28.76
CA GLY A 158 -20.56 -10.30 -29.28
C GLY A 158 -20.26 -9.23 -28.21
N ALA A 159 -20.24 -9.59 -26.93
CA ALA A 159 -19.93 -8.64 -25.86
C ALA A 159 -18.41 -8.48 -25.69
N THR A 160 -17.95 -7.24 -25.47
CA THR A 160 -16.55 -6.98 -25.14
C THR A 160 -16.34 -6.98 -23.63
N PRO A 161 -15.34 -7.69 -23.08
CA PRO A 161 -15.08 -7.64 -21.65
C PRO A 161 -14.58 -6.26 -21.22
N ALA A 162 -15.15 -5.78 -20.12
CA ALA A 162 -14.74 -4.58 -19.43
C ALA A 162 -13.76 -4.93 -18.31
N ALA A 163 -12.66 -4.18 -18.20
CA ALA A 163 -11.74 -4.34 -17.08
C ALA A 163 -12.43 -3.97 -15.76
N THR A 164 -12.24 -4.81 -14.76
CA THR A 164 -12.74 -4.61 -13.38
C THR A 164 -11.62 -4.42 -12.37
N GLY A 165 -10.41 -4.89 -12.70
CA GLY A 165 -9.25 -4.77 -11.83
C GLY A 165 -8.04 -4.20 -12.56
N PHE A 166 -7.20 -3.50 -11.81
CA PHE A 166 -5.95 -2.93 -12.29
C PHE A 166 -4.91 -2.97 -11.18
N MET A 167 -3.67 -3.36 -11.47
CA MET A 167 -2.61 -3.39 -10.47
C MET A 167 -1.33 -2.73 -11.00
N VAL A 168 -0.65 -1.97 -10.15
CA VAL A 168 0.69 -1.42 -10.40
C VAL A 168 1.67 -2.01 -9.39
N PHE A 169 2.78 -2.55 -9.88
CA PHE A 169 3.81 -3.23 -9.10
C PHE A 169 5.15 -3.11 -9.84
N VAL A 170 6.28 -3.47 -9.21
CA VAL A 170 7.59 -3.50 -9.90
C VAL A 170 7.78 -4.86 -10.58
N GLY A 171 8.32 -4.89 -11.80
CA GLY A 171 8.61 -6.14 -12.54
C GLY A 171 7.48 -6.58 -13.47
N GLU A 172 7.53 -7.83 -13.94
CA GLU A 172 6.67 -8.34 -15.02
C GLU A 172 5.53 -9.26 -14.53
N ASP A 173 5.67 -9.91 -13.37
CA ASP A 173 4.68 -10.85 -12.84
C ASP A 173 4.02 -10.32 -11.57
N TYR A 174 2.71 -10.07 -11.64
CA TYR A 174 1.91 -9.58 -10.52
C TYR A 174 1.85 -10.57 -9.34
N ARG A 175 2.09 -11.86 -9.59
CA ARG A 175 2.09 -12.92 -8.56
C ARG A 175 3.39 -12.92 -7.75
N SER A 176 4.43 -12.31 -8.29
CA SER A 176 5.72 -12.16 -7.63
C SER A 176 6.29 -10.76 -7.93
N PRO A 177 5.69 -9.69 -7.38
CA PRO A 177 6.19 -8.33 -7.54
C PRO A 177 7.67 -8.24 -7.19
N GLY A 178 8.42 -7.49 -8.01
CA GLY A 178 9.80 -7.11 -7.72
C GLY A 178 9.87 -6.19 -6.50
N VAL A 179 11.05 -6.13 -5.89
CA VAL A 179 11.29 -5.29 -4.72
C VAL A 179 11.43 -3.83 -5.16
N PRO A 180 10.56 -2.91 -4.71
CA PRO A 180 10.66 -1.52 -5.06
C PRO A 180 11.86 -0.86 -4.38
N THR A 181 12.45 0.14 -5.04
CA THR A 181 13.48 0.96 -4.41
C THR A 181 12.81 1.91 -3.43
N PRO A 182 13.28 2.01 -2.17
CA PRO A 182 12.80 3.01 -1.23
C PRO A 182 12.82 4.41 -1.82
N THR A 183 11.77 5.19 -1.58
CA THR A 183 11.71 6.60 -1.94
C THR A 183 12.81 7.35 -1.19
N LYS A 184 13.87 7.77 -1.90
CA LYS A 184 15.08 8.39 -1.30
C LYS A 184 14.79 9.66 -0.49
N ASN A 185 13.65 10.31 -0.74
CA ASN A 185 13.14 11.44 0.04
C ASN A 185 11.61 11.36 -0.01
N ALA A 186 11.00 11.33 1.15
CA ALA A 186 9.56 11.54 1.32
C ALA A 186 9.20 12.99 1.00
N THR A 187 9.23 13.41 -0.27
CA THR A 187 8.66 14.70 -0.67
C THR A 187 7.18 14.51 -0.94
N VAL A 188 6.37 14.63 0.10
CA VAL A 188 4.94 14.93 -0.05
C VAL A 188 4.81 16.44 -0.28
N ALA A 189 3.87 16.85 -1.12
CA ALA A 189 3.54 18.25 -1.36
C ALA A 189 3.21 18.99 -0.04
N GLY A 190 4.24 19.54 0.62
CA GLY A 190 4.09 20.30 1.87
C GLY A 190 5.09 19.96 3.00
N GLY A 191 5.88 18.89 2.92
CA GLY A 191 6.89 18.60 3.95
C GLY A 191 7.51 17.20 3.84
N LEU A 192 8.70 17.06 4.42
CA LEU A 192 9.35 15.77 4.65
C LEU A 192 8.46 14.93 5.59
N VAL A 193 8.24 13.65 5.28
CA VAL A 193 7.86 12.71 6.34
C VAL A 193 9.07 12.60 7.26
N SER A 194 9.01 13.36 8.34
CA SER A 194 10.02 13.38 9.38
C SER A 194 9.97 12.07 10.15
N ASP A 195 11.03 11.82 10.92
CA ASP A 195 10.98 10.83 11.99
C ASP A 195 9.68 10.98 12.80
N TYR A 196 9.10 9.86 13.22
CA TYR A 196 7.84 9.85 13.96
C TYR A 196 7.94 8.99 15.21
N PHE A 197 7.26 9.41 16.27
CA PHE A 197 7.19 8.64 17.51
C PHE A 197 6.02 7.67 17.48
N HIS A 198 6.27 6.43 17.88
CA HIS A 198 5.24 5.50 18.34
C HIS A 198 5.38 5.36 19.86
N ASN A 199 4.29 5.66 20.57
CA ASN A 199 4.24 5.56 22.03
C ASN A 199 3.67 4.19 22.40
N TYR A 200 4.33 3.50 23.32
CA TYR A 200 3.86 2.28 23.96
C TYR A 200 3.67 2.55 25.46
N PRO A 201 2.55 3.20 25.88
CA PRO A 201 2.36 3.62 27.26
C PRO A 201 2.42 2.46 28.25
N HIS A 202 1.87 1.30 27.88
CA HIS A 202 1.87 0.09 28.71
C HIS A 202 3.27 -0.49 28.95
N LEU A 203 4.23 -0.16 28.08
CA LEU A 203 5.62 -0.58 28.20
C LEU A 203 6.52 0.54 28.75
N GLY A 204 5.98 1.74 28.98
CA GLY A 204 6.79 2.91 29.34
C GLY A 204 7.85 3.23 28.29
N LEU A 205 7.53 3.08 27.00
CA LEU A 205 8.51 3.20 25.91
C LEU A 205 7.98 4.11 24.82
N ASP A 206 8.83 5.00 24.30
CA ASP A 206 8.60 5.68 23.03
C ASP A 206 9.68 5.26 22.04
N ILE A 207 9.29 4.92 20.82
CA ILE A 207 10.24 4.60 19.75
C ILE A 207 10.12 5.69 18.69
N LEU A 208 11.24 6.36 18.40
CA LEU A 208 11.38 7.19 17.23
C LEU A 208 11.73 6.28 16.06
N TYR A 209 10.92 6.35 15.00
CA TYR A 209 11.17 5.68 13.74
C TYR A 209 11.61 6.70 12.71
N ASP A 210 12.53 6.31 11.82
CA ASP A 210 12.80 7.05 10.60
C ASP A 210 11.66 6.88 9.57
N SER A 211 11.77 7.57 8.43
CA SER A 211 10.81 7.50 7.33
C SER A 211 10.59 6.09 6.75
N MET A 212 11.48 5.14 7.02
CA MET A 212 11.45 3.75 6.55
C MET A 212 10.98 2.77 7.64
N HIS A 213 10.34 3.27 8.70
CA HIS A 213 9.91 2.50 9.86
C HIS A 213 11.06 1.76 10.56
N ARG A 214 12.27 2.30 10.55
CA ARG A 214 13.40 1.76 11.32
C ARG A 214 13.54 2.52 12.62
N ALA A 215 13.63 1.81 13.72
CA ALA A 215 13.85 2.43 15.02
C ALA A 215 15.19 3.19 15.03
N SER A 216 15.13 4.51 15.16
CA SER A 216 16.30 5.40 15.21
C SER A 216 16.66 5.75 16.65
N LYS A 217 15.67 5.82 17.55
CA LYS A 217 15.87 6.08 18.97
C LYS A 217 14.81 5.37 19.81
N VAL A 218 15.23 4.82 20.93
CA VAL A 218 14.34 4.23 21.93
C VAL A 218 14.43 5.06 23.21
N ILE A 219 13.30 5.53 23.71
CA ILE A 219 13.17 6.34 24.92
C ILE A 219 12.42 5.53 25.96
N LEU A 220 13.10 5.19 27.05
CA LEU A 220 12.47 4.56 28.21
C LEU A 220 11.90 5.66 29.11
N LYS A 221 10.58 5.68 29.28
CA LYS A 221 9.90 6.49 30.29
C LYS A 221 10.10 5.79 31.63
N ALA A 222 11.09 6.24 32.40
CA ALA A 222 11.22 5.81 33.78
C ALA A 222 9.97 6.24 34.55
N ASN A 223 9.21 5.28 35.07
CA ASN A 223 8.30 5.51 36.19
C ASN A 223 9.16 5.74 37.44
N ALA A 224 9.89 6.85 37.50
CA ALA A 224 10.36 7.35 38.78
C ALA A 224 9.14 7.96 39.48
N LEU A 225 8.37 7.11 40.19
CA LEU A 225 7.68 7.61 41.37
C LEU A 225 8.77 8.22 42.25
N GLY A 226 8.70 9.53 42.45
CA GLY A 226 9.53 10.19 43.45
C GLY A 226 9.07 9.73 44.83
N ASP A 227 9.75 8.75 45.42
CA ASP A 227 9.81 8.60 46.86
C ASP A 227 11.20 9.01 47.33
N LEU A 228 11.26 10.23 47.87
CA LEU A 228 12.33 10.68 48.75
C LEU A 228 12.15 9.96 50.09
N GLU A 229 12.63 8.72 50.22
CA GLU A 229 12.99 8.22 51.55
C GLU A 229 14.27 8.95 51.98
N LYS A 230 14.07 10.07 52.67
CA LYS A 230 15.06 10.62 53.59
C LYS A 230 15.15 9.68 54.80
N ASP A 231 15.86 8.58 54.64
CA ASP A 231 16.31 7.82 55.79
C ASP A 231 17.48 8.55 56.46
N GLU A 232 17.26 8.84 57.74
CA GLU A 232 18.17 9.45 58.67
C GLU A 232 19.52 8.72 58.70
N PHE A 233 20.58 9.36 58.18
CA PHE A 233 21.90 9.17 58.77
C PHE A 233 22.09 10.20 59.89
N ARG A 234 21.57 9.86 61.08
CA ARG A 234 22.03 10.43 62.34
C ARG A 234 23.44 9.93 62.57
N ASP A 235 24.42 10.76 62.27
CA ASP A 235 25.79 10.53 62.71
C ASP A 235 25.84 10.81 64.24
N HIS A 236 25.78 9.75 65.04
CA HIS A 236 26.08 9.78 66.47
C HIS A 236 27.43 9.11 66.70
N THR A 237 28.50 9.88 66.58
CA THR A 237 29.73 9.60 67.33
C THR A 237 30.00 10.75 68.29
N SER A 238 29.59 10.54 69.54
CA SER A 238 29.96 11.37 70.69
C SER A 238 31.31 10.89 71.26
N ASN A 239 32.24 11.84 71.34
CA ASN A 239 33.24 12.07 72.40
C ASN A 239 34.36 11.06 72.71
N ALA A 240 35.59 11.54 72.58
CA ALA A 240 36.65 11.54 73.61
C ALA A 240 37.68 12.65 73.20
N VAL A 241 37.72 13.82 73.82
CA VAL A 241 38.51 14.21 75.03
C VAL A 241 40.00 13.89 74.91
N ASP A 242 40.88 14.89 74.72
CA ASP A 242 41.75 15.47 75.79
C ASP A 242 42.83 16.43 75.23
N MET A 243 43.04 17.53 75.98
CA MET A 243 44.15 18.52 76.02
C MET A 243 44.56 19.33 74.79
#